data_AF-A0AA37Q4R1-F1
#
_entry.id   AF-A0AA37Q4R1-F1
#
_cell.length_a   1.000
_cell.length_b   1.000
_cell.length_c   1.000
_cell.angle_alpha   90.00
_cell.angle_beta   90.00
_cell.angle_gamma   90.00
#
_symmetry.space_group_name_H-M   'P 1'
#
loop_
_entity.id
_entity.type
_entity.pdbx_description
1 polymer ?
#
loop_
_entity_poly.entity_id
_entity_poly.type
_entity_poly.pdbx_seq_one_letter_code
_entity_poly.pdbx_strand_id
1 'polypeptide(L)'
;MGSGYSSGGAVHGTGVGAHMHTGCVLTITAVRGDITQQEVDAVVNPANSGMRGGGGADGAIHRAGGPAILRDCIERFPNGLATGDAGWTTAGDLPAQWVIHTVGPNYNAGQRDRSLLESCYRRAMEVADELGVRVVAFPLISTGAYGWPRQDAIAAAIETIAAVNSRVDEVRLVAFDAEMHEQISAELVSWTPIRILQGVRVLHQRGYHRLRILPGMSPSGMYWRVAITLSDNLIDDHVIDWHTALHYSTGGLTEFAAGEVTVTTKPERVADLILNELPDAAPTNDDPAYIAWFAELIRTVEQTKALPVAYADYFDADGWEIGWGSGVKHPRPPRPPAHSF
;
A
#
# COMPACT_ATOMS: atom_id res chain seq x y z
N MET A 1 -0.64 69.80 -3.32
CA MET A 1 -1.96 69.21 -3.61
C MET A 1 -1.73 68.29 -4.81
N GLY A 2 -1.83 66.97 -4.80
CA GLY A 2 -2.39 65.98 -3.88
C GLY A 2 -2.98 64.89 -4.78
N SER A 3 -2.53 63.63 -4.61
CA SER A 3 -3.07 62.36 -5.16
C SER A 3 -3.09 62.19 -6.70
N GLY A 4 -2.91 61.01 -7.30
CA GLY A 4 -2.75 59.65 -6.80
C GLY A 4 -2.97 58.64 -7.94
N TYR A 5 -2.42 57.44 -7.75
CA TYR A 5 -2.72 56.13 -8.36
C TYR A 5 -2.09 55.68 -9.69
N SER A 6 -1.31 54.61 -9.51
CA SER A 6 -0.63 53.69 -10.40
C SER A 6 -1.56 52.73 -11.16
N SER A 7 -1.07 52.13 -12.26
CA SER A 7 -0.98 50.67 -12.45
C SER A 7 -0.61 50.31 -13.90
N GLY A 8 0.15 49.22 -14.08
CA GLY A 8 0.34 48.57 -15.39
C GLY A 8 1.75 48.07 -15.70
N GLY A 9 2.36 47.28 -14.81
CA GLY A 9 3.59 46.55 -15.11
C GLY A 9 3.31 45.35 -16.02
N ALA A 10 4.06 45.23 -17.12
CA ALA A 10 4.09 44.04 -17.96
C ALA A 10 5.12 43.05 -17.40
N VAL A 11 4.65 41.89 -16.93
CA VAL A 11 5.50 40.80 -16.46
C VAL A 11 5.69 39.80 -17.60
N HIS A 12 6.95 39.52 -17.91
CA HIS A 12 7.38 38.44 -18.80
C HIS A 12 6.86 37.08 -18.30
N GLY A 13 6.05 36.42 -19.12
CA GLY A 13 5.72 35.01 -18.95
C GLY A 13 6.91 34.15 -19.36
N THR A 14 7.65 33.64 -18.37
CA THR A 14 8.55 32.51 -18.57
C THR A 14 7.75 31.23 -18.39
N GLY A 15 7.44 30.57 -19.52
CA GLY A 15 6.86 29.24 -19.52
C GLY A 15 7.87 28.24 -19.00
N VAL A 16 7.75 27.85 -17.74
CA VAL A 16 8.39 26.64 -17.23
C VAL A 16 7.57 25.48 -17.74
N GLY A 17 8.13 24.76 -18.72
CA GLY A 17 7.57 23.48 -19.15
C GLY A 17 7.51 22.54 -17.95
N ALA A 18 6.30 22.21 -17.53
CA ALA A 18 6.07 21.09 -16.65
C ALA A 18 6.53 19.84 -17.40
N HIS A 19 7.74 19.37 -17.09
CA HIS A 19 8.16 18.03 -17.46
C HIS A 19 7.14 17.07 -16.86
N MET A 20 6.28 16.50 -17.72
CA MET A 20 5.40 15.41 -17.33
C MET A 20 6.30 14.28 -16.84
N HIS A 21 6.26 14.02 -15.54
CA HIS A 21 7.01 12.95 -14.92
C HIS A 21 6.52 11.63 -15.53
N THR A 22 7.42 10.91 -16.21
CA THR A 22 7.14 9.58 -16.73
C THR A 22 6.76 8.69 -15.55
N GLY A 23 5.55 8.14 -15.59
CA GLY A 23 4.87 7.47 -14.48
C GLY A 23 5.55 6.18 -13.98
N CYS A 24 6.60 6.32 -13.19
CA CYS A 24 7.07 5.24 -12.35
C CYS A 24 6.11 5.08 -11.17
N VAL A 25 5.63 3.86 -10.96
CA VAL A 25 4.75 3.51 -9.83
C VAL A 25 5.66 3.13 -8.67
N LEU A 26 5.49 3.80 -7.52
CA LEU A 26 6.19 3.44 -6.29
C LEU A 26 6.05 1.94 -6.03
N THR A 27 7.17 1.24 -5.83
CA THR A 27 7.20 -0.18 -5.49
C THR A 27 7.65 -0.35 -4.05
N ILE A 28 6.98 -1.22 -3.30
CA ILE A 28 7.38 -1.58 -1.93
C ILE A 28 7.83 -3.03 -1.93
N THR A 29 9.07 -3.30 -1.52
CA THR A 29 9.65 -4.64 -1.49
C THR A 29 10.08 -5.02 -0.07
N ALA A 30 9.97 -6.31 0.26
CA ALA A 30 10.62 -6.86 1.44
C ALA A 30 12.06 -7.26 1.06
N VAL A 31 13.04 -6.86 1.86
CA VAL A 31 14.45 -7.23 1.66
C VAL A 31 14.99 -7.81 2.94
N ARG A 32 15.55 -9.02 2.89
CA ARG A 32 16.26 -9.60 4.03
C ARG A 32 17.70 -9.13 4.03
N GLY A 33 18.14 -8.45 5.08
CA GLY A 33 19.54 -8.01 5.18
C GLY A 33 19.80 -6.98 6.28
N ASP A 34 21.02 -6.45 6.25
CA ASP A 34 21.44 -5.35 7.12
C ASP A 34 21.20 -4.00 6.42
N ILE A 35 20.49 -3.09 7.10
CA ILE A 35 20.17 -1.77 6.56
C ILE A 35 21.43 -0.93 6.25
N THR A 36 22.54 -1.19 6.94
CA THR A 36 23.81 -0.47 6.72
C THR A 36 24.52 -0.85 5.42
N GLN A 37 24.09 -1.94 4.78
CA GLN A 37 24.69 -2.49 3.56
C GLN A 37 23.82 -2.21 2.32
N GLN A 38 22.76 -1.41 2.45
CA GLN A 38 21.84 -1.16 1.34
C GLN A 38 22.43 -0.11 0.39
N GLU A 39 22.62 -0.50 -0.87
CA GLU A 39 22.94 0.41 -1.97
C GLU A 39 21.64 1.07 -2.44
N VAL A 40 21.34 2.21 -1.84
CA VAL A 40 20.14 3.04 -2.05
C VAL A 40 20.51 4.51 -1.91
N ASP A 41 19.64 5.43 -2.30
CA ASP A 41 19.94 6.86 -2.16
C ASP A 41 19.88 7.30 -0.69
N ALA A 42 18.91 6.79 0.08
CA ALA A 42 18.76 7.09 1.49
C ALA A 42 18.40 5.86 2.33
N VAL A 43 19.00 5.76 3.52
CA VAL A 43 18.55 4.83 4.56
C VAL A 43 17.81 5.59 5.66
N VAL A 44 16.77 4.97 6.22
CA VAL A 44 16.02 5.55 7.33
C VAL A 44 16.56 5.02 8.64
N ASN A 45 16.93 5.94 9.54
CA ASN A 45 17.40 5.63 10.88
C ASN A 45 16.26 5.82 11.91
N PRO A 46 15.82 4.76 12.61
CA PRO A 46 14.89 4.88 13.73
C PRO A 46 15.62 5.41 14.97
N ALA A 47 15.77 6.72 15.05
CA ALA A 47 16.49 7.44 16.09
C ALA A 47 15.68 7.58 17.39
N ASN A 48 16.38 7.88 18.49
CA ASN A 48 15.75 8.44 19.69
C ASN A 48 15.64 9.97 19.58
N SER A 49 14.83 10.58 20.44
CA SER A 49 14.55 12.04 20.42
C SER A 49 15.80 12.90 20.57
N GLY A 50 16.85 12.40 21.23
CA GLY A 50 18.13 13.12 21.36
C GLY A 50 18.97 13.11 20.09
N MET A 51 18.77 12.17 19.16
CA MET A 51 19.55 12.02 17.92
C MET A 51 21.07 11.97 18.16
N ARG A 52 21.52 11.23 19.17
CA ARG A 52 22.95 11.07 19.51
C ARG A 52 23.45 9.62 19.32
N GLY A 53 22.78 8.87 18.46
CA GLY A 53 22.96 7.43 18.33
C GLY A 53 22.35 6.65 19.50
N GLY A 54 22.54 5.33 19.47
CA GLY A 54 21.83 4.41 20.37
C GLY A 54 22.17 2.95 20.08
N GLY A 55 21.22 2.06 20.39
CA GLY A 55 21.30 0.62 20.11
C GLY A 55 20.58 0.23 18.82
N GLY A 56 20.50 -1.07 18.54
CA GLY A 56 19.75 -1.59 17.38
C GLY A 56 20.23 -1.03 16.04
N ALA A 57 19.29 -0.73 15.15
CA ALA A 57 19.56 -0.15 13.83
C ALA A 57 20.24 1.22 13.91
N ASP A 58 19.84 2.08 14.85
CA ASP A 58 20.45 3.41 15.06
C ASP A 58 21.94 3.30 15.41
N GLY A 59 22.27 2.42 16.35
CA GLY A 59 23.67 2.14 16.67
C GLY A 59 24.45 1.53 15.51
N ALA A 60 23.82 0.66 14.71
CA ALA A 60 24.46 0.06 13.53
C ALA A 60 24.77 1.12 12.46
N ILE A 61 23.80 1.98 12.14
CA ILE A 61 23.94 3.08 11.17
C ILE A 61 25.04 4.05 11.61
N HIS A 62 25.05 4.48 12.88
CA HIS A 62 26.09 5.37 13.39
C HIS A 62 27.50 4.74 13.38
N ARG A 63 27.61 3.43 13.68
CA ARG A 63 28.91 2.74 13.62
C ARG A 63 29.41 2.59 12.18
N ALA A 64 28.52 2.24 11.25
CA ALA A 64 28.88 1.99 9.85
C ALA A 64 29.13 3.28 9.08
N GLY A 65 28.35 4.34 9.29
CA GLY A 65 28.54 5.64 8.64
C GLY A 65 29.56 6.56 9.31
N GLY A 66 30.13 6.14 10.44
CA GLY A 66 31.21 6.86 11.11
C GLY A 66 30.77 8.17 11.79
N PRO A 67 31.75 8.95 12.31
CA PRO A 67 31.48 10.12 13.14
C PRO A 67 30.83 11.29 12.39
N ALA A 68 30.81 11.27 11.05
CA ALA A 68 30.19 12.32 10.24
C ALA A 68 28.69 12.46 10.53
N ILE A 69 27.97 11.35 10.65
CA ILE A 69 26.52 11.34 10.95
C ILE A 69 26.27 12.05 12.29
N LEU A 70 27.01 11.69 13.34
CA LEU A 70 26.78 12.29 14.67
C LEU A 70 27.10 13.80 14.70
N ARG A 71 28.16 14.24 14.00
CA ARG A 71 28.47 15.67 13.90
C ARG A 71 27.34 16.45 13.25
N ASP A 72 26.82 15.95 12.14
CA ASP A 72 25.73 16.58 11.40
C ASP A 72 24.41 16.55 12.21
N CYS A 73 24.15 15.46 12.95
CA CYS A 73 23.03 15.40 13.92
C CYS A 73 23.11 16.50 14.99
N ILE A 74 24.31 16.78 15.53
CA ILE A 74 24.52 17.81 16.56
C ILE A 74 24.33 19.21 15.96
N GLU A 75 24.89 19.45 14.78
CA GLU A 75 24.83 20.76 14.11
C GLU A 75 23.41 21.12 13.66
N ARG A 76 22.72 20.17 13.02
CA ARG A 76 21.37 20.39 12.45
C ARG A 76 20.25 20.29 13.47
N PHE A 77 20.40 19.39 14.43
CA PHE A 77 19.36 19.08 15.42
C PHE A 77 19.92 19.23 16.84
N PRO A 78 20.34 20.45 17.25
CA PRO A 78 20.93 20.68 18.58
C PRO A 78 19.96 20.31 19.71
N ASN A 79 18.66 20.43 19.47
CA ASN A 79 17.59 20.07 20.40
C ASN A 79 16.93 18.71 20.11
N GLY A 80 17.46 17.95 19.14
CA GLY A 80 16.88 16.68 18.70
C GLY A 80 15.63 16.82 17.81
N LEU A 81 14.83 15.76 17.75
CA LEU A 81 13.57 15.70 16.99
C LEU A 81 12.41 15.20 17.88
N ALA A 82 11.21 15.70 17.59
CA ALA A 82 9.99 15.23 18.22
C ALA A 82 9.60 13.83 17.70
N THR A 83 8.91 13.05 18.53
CA THR A 83 8.32 11.77 18.10
C THR A 83 7.37 11.99 16.91
N GLY A 84 7.50 11.17 15.87
CA GLY A 84 6.71 11.27 14.64
C GLY A 84 7.28 12.23 13.59
N ASP A 85 8.39 12.91 13.86
CA ASP A 85 9.06 13.81 12.91
C ASP A 85 10.29 13.16 12.26
N ALA A 86 10.78 13.77 11.19
CA ALA A 86 11.95 13.32 10.46
C ALA A 86 12.84 14.48 9.97
N GLY A 87 14.15 14.21 9.87
CA GLY A 87 15.15 15.12 9.32
C GLY A 87 16.32 14.32 8.76
N TRP A 88 17.25 14.96 8.07
CA TRP A 88 18.33 14.25 7.37
C TRP A 88 19.73 14.77 7.70
N THR A 89 20.69 13.87 7.53
CA THR A 89 22.14 14.13 7.58
C THR A 89 22.85 13.48 6.40
N THR A 90 24.13 13.80 6.20
CA THR A 90 25.03 12.96 5.38
C THR A 90 25.04 11.52 5.88
N ALA A 91 25.18 10.55 4.98
CA ALA A 91 25.33 9.14 5.36
C ALA A 91 26.75 8.74 5.80
N GLY A 92 27.72 9.67 5.71
CA GLY A 92 29.12 9.40 6.05
C GLY A 92 29.71 8.28 5.20
N ASP A 93 30.16 7.21 5.84
CA ASP A 93 30.81 6.07 5.18
C ASP A 93 29.84 4.97 4.68
N LEU A 94 28.53 5.16 4.82
CA LEU A 94 27.53 4.21 4.30
C LEU A 94 27.51 4.19 2.75
N PRO A 95 27.03 3.10 2.12
CA PRO A 95 26.80 3.07 0.67
C PRO A 95 25.74 4.07 0.19
N ALA A 96 24.85 4.51 1.08
CA ALA A 96 23.82 5.50 0.78
C ALA A 96 24.38 6.93 0.77
N GLN A 97 23.64 7.87 0.19
CA GLN A 97 24.03 9.28 0.16
C GLN A 97 23.52 10.02 1.42
N TRP A 98 22.32 9.67 1.85
CA TRP A 98 21.63 10.34 2.97
C TRP A 98 21.21 9.35 4.06
N VAL A 99 21.19 9.85 5.29
CA VAL A 99 20.46 9.19 6.39
C VAL A 99 19.29 10.08 6.76
N ILE A 100 18.08 9.54 6.63
CA ILE A 100 16.84 10.18 7.09
C ILE A 100 16.55 9.65 8.49
N HIS A 101 16.72 10.47 9.50
CA HIS A 101 16.43 10.13 10.88
C HIS A 101 14.97 10.41 11.19
N THR A 102 14.30 9.47 11.85
CA THR A 102 12.95 9.66 12.37
C THR A 102 12.82 9.09 13.78
N VAL A 103 12.00 9.75 14.61
CA VAL A 103 11.83 9.36 16.02
C VAL A 103 10.53 8.61 16.19
N GLY A 104 10.63 7.28 16.28
CA GLY A 104 9.47 6.41 16.50
C GLY A 104 8.82 6.61 17.89
N PRO A 105 7.52 6.30 18.06
CA PRO A 105 6.90 6.23 19.37
C PRO A 105 7.41 5.03 20.17
N ASN A 106 7.65 5.24 21.47
CA ASN A 106 8.10 4.20 22.41
C ASN A 106 6.90 3.52 23.08
N TYR A 107 6.49 2.37 22.53
CA TYR A 107 5.36 1.58 23.00
C TYR A 107 5.54 1.12 24.45
N ASN A 108 6.76 0.71 24.82
CA ASN A 108 7.12 0.31 26.19
C ASN A 108 7.01 1.46 27.20
N ALA A 109 7.15 2.71 26.75
CA ALA A 109 6.98 3.92 27.56
C ALA A 109 5.54 4.48 27.53
N GLY A 110 4.58 3.76 26.95
CA GLY A 110 3.17 4.18 26.89
C GLY A 110 2.81 5.08 25.71
N GLN A 111 3.74 5.37 24.80
CA GLN A 111 3.42 6.06 23.54
C GLN A 111 2.82 5.05 22.56
N ARG A 112 1.49 4.92 22.59
CA ARG A 112 0.73 3.92 21.82
C ARG A 112 -0.11 4.50 20.68
N ASP A 113 0.06 5.79 20.37
CA ASP A 113 -0.64 6.44 19.28
C ASP A 113 -0.04 6.03 17.93
N ARG A 114 -0.76 5.20 17.17
CA ARG A 114 -0.34 4.68 15.86
C ARG A 114 -0.08 5.81 14.87
N SER A 115 -0.77 6.95 14.99
CA SER A 115 -0.59 8.08 14.08
C SER A 115 0.81 8.69 14.15
N LEU A 116 1.51 8.54 15.28
CA LEU A 116 2.92 8.94 15.41
C LEU A 116 3.85 7.98 14.65
N LEU A 117 3.58 6.68 14.66
CA LEU A 117 4.33 5.70 13.87
C LEU A 117 4.11 5.92 12.38
N GLU A 118 2.86 6.10 11.96
CA GLU A 118 2.51 6.49 10.58
C GLU A 118 3.20 7.80 10.20
N SER A 119 3.27 8.78 11.11
CA SER A 119 3.96 10.03 10.86
C SER A 119 5.45 9.86 10.57
N CYS A 120 6.12 8.90 11.20
CA CYS A 120 7.51 8.60 10.92
C CYS A 120 7.72 8.22 9.44
N TYR A 121 6.88 7.32 8.92
CA TYR A 121 6.95 6.90 7.51
C TYR A 121 6.60 8.05 6.56
N ARG A 122 5.52 8.78 6.84
CA ARG A 122 5.08 9.91 6.00
C ARG A 122 6.13 11.01 5.93
N ARG A 123 6.64 11.48 7.09
CA ARG A 123 7.67 12.53 7.15
C ARG A 123 8.98 12.07 6.53
N ALA A 124 9.38 10.81 6.69
CA ALA A 124 10.56 10.29 6.02
C ALA A 124 10.40 10.27 4.49
N MET A 125 9.23 9.91 3.96
CA MET A 125 8.95 9.99 2.52
C MET A 125 8.94 11.44 2.01
N GLU A 126 8.40 12.39 2.78
CA GLU A 126 8.43 13.82 2.45
C GLU A 126 9.87 14.36 2.40
N VAL A 127 10.71 14.00 3.39
CA VAL A 127 12.15 14.34 3.39
C VAL A 127 12.89 13.70 2.21
N ALA A 128 12.56 12.46 1.86
CA ALA A 128 13.08 11.80 0.67
C ALA A 128 12.75 12.62 -0.60
N ASP A 129 11.51 13.06 -0.75
CA ASP A 129 11.10 13.91 -1.88
C ASP A 129 11.80 15.28 -1.91
N GLU A 130 12.06 15.89 -0.74
CA GLU A 130 12.83 17.12 -0.61
C GLU A 130 14.29 16.94 -1.09
N LEU A 131 14.88 15.78 -0.80
CA LEU A 131 16.24 15.42 -1.20
C LEU A 131 16.34 14.93 -2.65
N GLY A 132 15.21 14.66 -3.31
CA GLY A 132 15.16 14.11 -4.67
C GLY A 132 15.63 12.67 -4.78
N VAL A 133 15.54 11.89 -3.70
CA VAL A 133 15.92 10.47 -3.69
C VAL A 133 14.90 9.62 -4.45
N ARG A 134 15.36 8.53 -5.06
CA ARG A 134 14.55 7.61 -5.87
C ARG A 134 14.39 6.26 -5.20
N VAL A 135 15.36 5.82 -4.40
CA VAL A 135 15.31 4.56 -3.66
C VAL A 135 15.58 4.79 -2.17
N VAL A 136 14.66 4.33 -1.31
CA VAL A 136 14.76 4.49 0.15
C VAL A 136 14.67 3.14 0.86
N ALA A 137 15.58 2.88 1.80
CA ALA A 137 15.52 1.69 2.66
C ALA A 137 15.01 2.06 4.07
N PHE A 138 13.93 1.41 4.50
CA PHE A 138 13.37 1.54 5.84
C PHE A 138 13.60 0.26 6.65
N PRO A 139 13.96 0.34 7.93
CA PRO A 139 13.71 -0.74 8.86
C PRO A 139 12.25 -0.68 9.33
N LEU A 140 11.78 -1.68 10.08
CA LEU A 140 10.51 -1.56 10.80
C LEU A 140 10.68 -0.68 12.05
N ILE A 141 10.18 0.55 11.98
CA ILE A 141 10.31 1.56 13.03
C ILE A 141 9.59 1.09 14.30
N SER A 142 10.20 1.39 15.47
CA SER A 142 9.71 1.07 16.81
C SER A 142 9.55 -0.41 17.19
N THR A 143 9.80 -1.38 16.31
CA THR A 143 9.60 -2.81 16.62
C THR A 143 10.71 -3.44 17.48
N GLY A 144 11.89 -2.80 17.54
CA GLY A 144 13.01 -3.25 18.36
C GLY A 144 12.90 -2.78 19.82
N ALA A 145 13.83 -1.94 20.26
CA ALA A 145 13.91 -1.46 21.65
C ALA A 145 12.62 -0.76 22.15
N TYR A 146 11.83 -0.18 21.25
CA TYR A 146 10.58 0.52 21.58
C TYR A 146 9.37 -0.41 21.66
N GLY A 147 9.47 -1.67 21.23
CA GLY A 147 8.50 -2.72 21.50
C GLY A 147 7.14 -2.59 20.80
N TRP A 148 7.04 -1.85 19.70
CA TRP A 148 5.78 -1.77 18.95
C TRP A 148 5.37 -3.16 18.42
N PRO A 149 4.09 -3.56 18.54
CA PRO A 149 3.62 -4.85 18.02
C PRO A 149 3.94 -5.03 16.53
N ARG A 150 4.68 -6.09 16.20
CA ARG A 150 5.27 -6.27 14.87
C ARG A 150 4.23 -6.27 13.74
N GLN A 151 3.13 -7.01 13.88
CA GLN A 151 2.07 -7.07 12.86
C GLN A 151 1.48 -5.68 12.58
N ASP A 152 1.17 -4.92 13.63
CA ASP A 152 0.64 -3.55 13.47
C ASP A 152 1.68 -2.59 12.87
N ALA A 153 2.97 -2.73 13.21
CA ALA A 153 4.03 -1.92 12.60
C ALA A 153 4.21 -2.21 11.10
N ILE A 154 4.11 -3.47 10.68
CA ILE A 154 4.18 -3.86 9.26
C ILE A 154 3.01 -3.24 8.50
N ALA A 155 1.79 -3.39 9.01
CA ALA A 155 0.60 -2.79 8.42
C ALA A 155 0.73 -1.26 8.34
N ALA A 156 1.15 -0.60 9.42
CA ALA A 156 1.33 0.86 9.45
C ALA A 156 2.36 1.34 8.42
N ALA A 157 3.48 0.62 8.26
CA ALA A 157 4.51 0.93 7.27
C ALA A 157 3.93 0.84 5.85
N ILE A 158 3.38 -0.31 5.49
CA ILE A 158 2.90 -0.60 4.14
C ILE A 158 1.74 0.33 3.77
N GLU A 159 0.75 0.48 4.65
CA GLU A 159 -0.42 1.35 4.42
C GLU A 159 0.00 2.80 4.23
N THR A 160 0.88 3.31 5.08
CA THR A 160 1.30 4.71 5.01
C THR A 160 2.14 4.96 3.77
N ILE A 161 3.13 4.11 3.50
CA ILE A 161 4.02 4.27 2.33
C ILE A 161 3.23 4.13 1.03
N ALA A 162 2.27 3.20 0.95
CA ALA A 162 1.46 3.04 -0.25
C ALA A 162 0.46 4.19 -0.47
N ALA A 163 0.12 4.95 0.57
CA ALA A 163 -0.83 6.07 0.50
C ALA A 163 -0.16 7.41 0.17
N VAL A 164 1.17 7.55 0.32
CA VAL A 164 1.84 8.81 0.00
C VAL A 164 1.92 9.05 -1.51
N ASN A 165 1.73 10.30 -1.91
CA ASN A 165 2.04 10.75 -3.27
C ASN A 165 3.49 11.22 -3.32
N SER A 166 4.39 10.33 -3.71
CA SER A 166 5.83 10.55 -3.67
C SER A 166 6.48 10.42 -5.05
N ARG A 167 7.67 11.02 -5.21
CA ARG A 167 8.57 10.83 -6.35
C ARG A 167 9.56 9.70 -6.10
N VAL A 168 9.51 9.01 -4.96
CA VAL A 168 10.30 7.78 -4.74
C VAL A 168 9.79 6.66 -5.65
N ASP A 169 10.70 5.94 -6.30
CA ASP A 169 10.39 4.81 -7.18
C ASP A 169 10.32 3.49 -6.41
N GLU A 170 11.21 3.31 -5.44
CA GLU A 170 11.34 2.06 -4.69
C GLU A 170 11.53 2.33 -3.19
N VAL A 171 10.74 1.64 -2.38
CA VAL A 171 10.95 1.51 -0.94
C VAL A 171 11.28 0.07 -0.60
N ARG A 172 12.43 -0.13 0.04
CA ARG A 172 12.85 -1.42 0.62
C ARG A 172 12.51 -1.46 2.10
N LEU A 173 11.60 -2.34 2.51
CA LEU A 173 11.39 -2.68 3.91
C LEU A 173 12.41 -3.76 4.30
N VAL A 174 13.49 -3.33 4.96
CA VAL A 174 14.63 -4.17 5.31
C VAL A 174 14.34 -4.92 6.62
N ALA A 175 14.19 -6.23 6.49
CA ALA A 175 14.07 -7.17 7.58
C ALA A 175 15.42 -7.78 7.93
N PHE A 176 15.82 -7.68 9.20
CA PHE A 176 17.11 -8.24 9.64
C PHE A 176 17.12 -9.78 9.64
N ASP A 177 15.98 -10.39 9.96
CA ASP A 177 15.81 -11.85 10.05
C ASP A 177 14.77 -12.39 9.06
N ALA A 178 14.74 -13.73 8.92
CA ALA A 178 13.86 -14.41 7.98
C ALA A 178 12.37 -14.32 8.38
N GLU A 179 12.07 -14.36 9.68
CA GLU A 179 10.69 -14.33 10.18
C GLU A 179 10.04 -12.98 9.87
N MET A 180 10.73 -11.88 10.12
CA MET A 180 10.28 -10.54 9.78
C MET A 180 10.14 -10.37 8.27
N HIS A 181 11.08 -10.90 7.48
CA HIS A 181 10.99 -10.86 6.02
C HIS A 181 9.74 -11.58 5.50
N GLU A 182 9.47 -12.78 6.01
CA GLU A 182 8.28 -13.57 5.65
C GLU A 182 6.99 -12.83 6.02
N GLN A 183 6.93 -12.19 7.20
CA GLN A 183 5.75 -11.45 7.64
C GLN A 183 5.50 -10.19 6.80
N ILE A 184 6.54 -9.44 6.42
CA ILE A 184 6.41 -8.30 5.52
C ILE A 184 5.98 -8.76 4.13
N SER A 185 6.60 -9.83 3.61
CA SER A 185 6.27 -10.39 2.29
C SER A 185 4.82 -10.87 2.23
N ALA A 186 4.36 -11.58 3.27
CA ALA A 186 2.98 -12.03 3.38
C ALA A 186 2.00 -10.86 3.44
N GLU A 187 2.33 -9.80 4.19
CA GLU A 187 1.48 -8.60 4.22
C GLU A 187 1.45 -7.90 2.86
N LEU A 188 2.57 -7.70 2.16
CA LEU A 188 2.56 -7.08 0.83
C LEU A 188 1.63 -7.82 -0.16
N VAL A 189 1.66 -9.16 -0.13
CA VAL A 189 0.83 -10.02 -0.98
C VAL A 189 -0.64 -10.04 -0.55
N SER A 190 -0.94 -9.80 0.74
CA SER A 190 -2.31 -9.78 1.26
C SER A 190 -3.18 -8.66 0.64
N TRP A 191 -2.53 -7.64 0.07
CA TRP A 191 -3.19 -6.53 -0.61
C TRP A 191 -3.65 -6.84 -2.04
N THR A 192 -3.04 -7.81 -2.73
CA THR A 192 -3.40 -8.13 -4.12
C THR A 192 -4.90 -8.42 -4.28
N PRO A 193 -5.52 -9.32 -3.47
CA PRO A 193 -6.96 -9.55 -3.50
C PRO A 193 -7.79 -8.29 -3.27
N ILE A 194 -7.39 -7.45 -2.31
CA ILE A 194 -8.11 -6.22 -1.97
C ILE A 194 -8.07 -5.24 -3.16
N ARG A 195 -6.92 -5.11 -3.83
CA ARG A 195 -6.76 -4.28 -5.03
C ARG A 195 -7.58 -4.80 -6.21
N ILE A 196 -7.66 -6.12 -6.40
CA ILE A 196 -8.53 -6.76 -7.40
C ILE A 196 -9.99 -6.37 -7.16
N LEU A 197 -10.46 -6.53 -5.93
CA LEU A 197 -11.82 -6.20 -5.54
C LEU A 197 -12.13 -4.70 -5.69
N GLN A 198 -11.19 -3.82 -5.36
CA GLN A 198 -11.31 -2.39 -5.61
C GLN A 198 -11.33 -2.06 -7.11
N GLY A 199 -10.57 -2.78 -7.93
CA GLY A 199 -10.61 -2.66 -9.40
C GLY A 199 -11.99 -3.01 -9.96
N VAL A 200 -12.61 -4.08 -9.46
CA VAL A 200 -14.01 -4.41 -9.80
C VAL A 200 -14.97 -3.29 -9.38
N ARG A 201 -14.80 -2.69 -8.20
CA ARG A 201 -15.60 -1.53 -7.76
C ARG A 201 -15.47 -0.35 -8.73
N VAL A 202 -14.27 -0.07 -9.22
CA VAL A 202 -14.05 0.97 -10.24
C VAL A 202 -14.78 0.63 -11.53
N LEU A 203 -14.77 -0.62 -11.99
CA LEU A 203 -15.52 -1.03 -13.18
C LEU A 203 -17.03 -0.87 -12.99
N HIS A 204 -17.56 -1.20 -11.81
CA HIS A 204 -18.97 -0.93 -11.48
C HIS A 204 -19.29 0.57 -11.53
N GLN A 205 -18.43 1.43 -10.99
CA GLN A 205 -18.58 2.89 -11.10
C GLN A 205 -18.51 3.39 -12.54
N ARG A 206 -17.79 2.69 -13.43
CA ARG A 206 -17.74 2.95 -14.88
C ARG A 206 -18.93 2.36 -15.65
N GLY A 207 -19.90 1.74 -14.99
CA GLY A 207 -21.14 1.23 -15.59
C GLY A 207 -21.11 -0.24 -16.03
N TYR A 208 -20.03 -0.99 -15.77
CA TYR A 208 -19.90 -2.42 -16.11
C TYR A 208 -20.71 -3.30 -15.13
N HIS A 209 -22.02 -3.08 -15.06
CA HIS A 209 -22.91 -3.68 -14.05
C HIS A 209 -23.14 -5.18 -14.24
N ARG A 210 -22.72 -5.76 -15.37
CA ARG A 210 -22.77 -7.21 -15.63
C ARG A 210 -21.58 -7.98 -15.05
N LEU A 211 -20.53 -7.31 -14.58
CA LEU A 211 -19.40 -7.98 -13.92
C LEU A 211 -19.81 -8.57 -12.58
N ARG A 212 -19.41 -9.82 -12.34
CA ARG A 212 -19.66 -10.60 -11.13
C ARG A 212 -18.35 -11.14 -10.60
N ILE A 213 -18.25 -11.22 -9.27
CA ILE A 213 -17.17 -11.93 -8.57
C ILE A 213 -17.69 -13.19 -7.91
N LEU A 214 -16.86 -14.23 -7.92
CA LEU A 214 -17.07 -15.48 -7.20
C LEU A 214 -15.79 -15.79 -6.41
N PRO A 215 -15.64 -15.19 -5.21
CA PRO A 215 -14.56 -15.50 -4.30
C PRO A 215 -14.80 -16.86 -3.62
N GLY A 216 -13.72 -17.50 -3.20
CA GLY A 216 -13.80 -18.78 -2.51
C GLY A 216 -12.45 -19.24 -2.00
N MET A 217 -12.44 -20.38 -1.32
CA MET A 217 -11.20 -21.07 -0.98
C MET A 217 -10.89 -22.14 -2.03
N SER A 218 -9.61 -22.35 -2.31
CA SER A 218 -9.14 -23.53 -3.05
C SER A 218 -9.58 -24.83 -2.35
N PRO A 219 -9.72 -25.96 -3.06
CA PRO A 219 -10.11 -27.23 -2.44
C PRO A 219 -9.19 -27.70 -1.30
N SER A 220 -7.91 -27.29 -1.30
CA SER A 220 -6.96 -27.57 -0.21
C SER A 220 -7.15 -26.67 1.02
N GLY A 221 -7.96 -25.62 0.91
CA GLY A 221 -8.11 -24.57 1.92
C GLY A 221 -6.90 -23.64 2.04
N MET A 222 -5.87 -23.79 1.20
CA MET A 222 -4.61 -23.07 1.35
C MET A 222 -4.63 -21.67 0.75
N TYR A 223 -5.36 -21.50 -0.36
CA TYR A 223 -5.40 -20.24 -1.10
C TYR A 223 -6.81 -19.69 -1.17
N TRP A 224 -6.92 -18.37 -0.99
CA TRP A 224 -8.11 -17.64 -1.42
C TRP A 224 -8.06 -17.47 -2.94
N ARG A 225 -9.21 -17.54 -3.58
CA ARG A 225 -9.36 -17.35 -5.03
C ARG A 225 -10.56 -16.46 -5.35
N VAL A 226 -10.55 -15.90 -6.54
CA VAL A 226 -11.69 -15.22 -7.14
C VAL A 226 -11.77 -15.51 -8.62
N ALA A 227 -12.97 -15.82 -9.10
CA ALA A 227 -13.32 -15.76 -10.50
C ALA A 227 -14.10 -14.47 -10.78
N ILE A 228 -13.77 -13.81 -11.88
CA ILE A 228 -14.42 -12.60 -12.36
C ILE A 228 -14.99 -12.90 -13.74
N THR A 229 -16.29 -12.69 -13.91
CA THR A 229 -17.01 -13.06 -15.13
C THR A 229 -18.19 -12.11 -15.38
N LEU A 230 -18.83 -12.24 -16.54
CA LEU A 230 -20.09 -11.58 -16.84
C LEU A 230 -21.29 -12.40 -16.33
N SER A 231 -22.38 -11.72 -16.00
CA SER A 231 -23.64 -12.31 -15.51
C SER A 231 -24.25 -13.33 -16.47
N ASP A 232 -24.05 -13.18 -17.79
CA ASP A 232 -24.57 -14.12 -18.80
C ASP A 232 -23.88 -15.49 -18.74
N ASN A 233 -22.70 -15.54 -18.11
CA ASN A 233 -21.97 -16.77 -17.86
C ASN A 233 -22.36 -17.40 -16.50
N LEU A 234 -23.48 -17.00 -15.91
CA LEU A 234 -24.01 -17.56 -14.66
C LEU A 234 -25.38 -18.20 -14.85
N ILE A 235 -25.55 -19.44 -14.37
CA ILE A 235 -26.85 -20.04 -14.09
C ILE A 235 -26.98 -20.18 -12.58
N ASP A 236 -28.02 -19.57 -12.02
CA ASP A 236 -28.20 -19.37 -10.59
C ASP A 236 -26.97 -18.68 -9.95
N ASP A 237 -26.02 -19.46 -9.44
CA ASP A 237 -24.75 -19.00 -8.86
C ASP A 237 -23.52 -19.67 -9.45
N HIS A 238 -23.71 -20.51 -10.46
CA HIS A 238 -22.66 -21.34 -11.02
C HIS A 238 -22.16 -20.74 -12.32
N VAL A 239 -20.83 -20.67 -12.43
CA VAL A 239 -20.16 -20.34 -13.69
C VAL A 239 -20.43 -21.46 -14.70
N ILE A 240 -21.03 -21.10 -15.83
CA ILE A 240 -21.43 -22.05 -16.88
C ILE A 240 -20.20 -22.46 -17.71
N ASP A 241 -19.34 -21.50 -18.03
CA ASP A 241 -18.06 -21.72 -18.69
C ASP A 241 -16.91 -21.09 -17.88
N TRP A 242 -16.10 -21.95 -17.27
CA TRP A 242 -14.94 -21.52 -16.48
C TRP A 242 -13.81 -20.92 -17.32
N HIS A 243 -13.76 -21.17 -18.64
CA HIS A 243 -12.71 -20.66 -19.52
C HIS A 243 -12.90 -19.18 -19.88
N THR A 244 -14.13 -18.67 -19.77
CA THR A 244 -14.46 -17.27 -20.04
C THR A 244 -14.38 -16.39 -18.78
N ALA A 245 -14.05 -16.98 -17.63
CA ALA A 245 -13.82 -16.26 -16.39
C ALA A 245 -12.33 -15.93 -16.22
N LEU A 246 -12.05 -14.73 -15.71
CA LEU A 246 -10.72 -14.33 -15.26
C LEU A 246 -10.49 -14.82 -13.84
N HIS A 247 -9.34 -15.45 -13.59
CA HIS A 247 -9.03 -16.11 -12.33
C HIS A 247 -7.87 -15.48 -11.59
N TYR A 248 -7.95 -15.51 -10.27
CA TYR A 248 -6.85 -15.21 -9.38
C TYR A 248 -6.86 -16.16 -8.18
N SER A 249 -5.67 -16.50 -7.66
CA SER A 249 -5.53 -17.10 -6.34
C SER A 249 -4.35 -16.47 -5.60
N THR A 250 -4.38 -16.47 -4.28
CA THR A 250 -3.25 -15.97 -3.46
C THR A 250 -1.97 -16.79 -3.65
N GLY A 251 -2.04 -17.97 -4.26
CA GLY A 251 -0.86 -18.70 -4.72
C GLY A 251 -0.12 -18.03 -5.88
N GLY A 252 -0.80 -17.15 -6.63
CA GLY A 252 -0.21 -16.31 -7.68
C GLY A 252 0.47 -15.03 -7.16
N LEU A 253 0.46 -14.81 -5.84
CA LEU A 253 1.11 -13.68 -5.16
C LEU A 253 0.64 -12.30 -5.69
N THR A 254 1.43 -11.65 -6.55
CA THR A 254 1.11 -10.34 -7.15
C THR A 254 0.71 -10.46 -8.62
N GLU A 255 0.79 -11.64 -9.24
CA GLU A 255 0.46 -11.84 -10.65
C GLU A 255 -1.06 -11.92 -10.86
N PHE A 256 -1.59 -11.04 -11.71
CA PHE A 256 -3.01 -10.99 -12.03
C PHE A 256 -3.25 -10.37 -13.40
N ALA A 257 -4.10 -10.99 -14.22
CA ALA A 257 -4.56 -10.46 -15.51
C ALA A 257 -3.40 -9.98 -16.42
N ALA A 258 -2.41 -10.88 -16.62
CA ALA A 258 -1.18 -10.65 -17.39
C ALA A 258 -0.35 -9.43 -16.93
N GLY A 259 -0.55 -8.96 -15.70
CA GLY A 259 0.20 -7.89 -15.08
C GLY A 259 0.54 -8.18 -13.62
N GLU A 260 1.10 -7.18 -12.96
CA GLU A 260 1.39 -7.21 -11.54
C GLU A 260 0.44 -6.25 -10.80
N VAL A 261 -0.16 -6.76 -9.72
CA VAL A 261 -1.00 -6.01 -8.80
C VAL A 261 -0.40 -6.09 -7.41
N THR A 262 0.05 -4.94 -6.93
CA THR A 262 0.69 -4.74 -5.63
C THR A 262 -0.12 -3.78 -4.77
N VAL A 263 0.25 -3.62 -3.50
CA VAL A 263 -0.36 -2.63 -2.61
C VAL A 263 -0.35 -1.19 -3.16
N THR A 264 0.60 -0.82 -4.01
CA THR A 264 0.68 0.53 -4.61
C THR A 264 -0.04 0.64 -5.95
N THR A 265 -0.54 -0.47 -6.50
CA THR A 265 -1.29 -0.47 -7.76
C THR A 265 -2.64 0.23 -7.56
N LYS A 266 -2.87 1.29 -8.33
CA LYS A 266 -4.13 2.05 -8.27
C LYS A 266 -5.31 1.18 -8.75
N PRO A 267 -6.47 1.21 -8.07
CA PRO A 267 -7.66 0.45 -8.49
C PRO A 267 -8.06 0.67 -9.96
N GLU A 268 -7.85 1.87 -10.50
CA GLU A 268 -8.12 2.19 -11.91
C GLU A 268 -7.25 1.39 -12.86
N ARG A 269 -5.99 1.15 -12.50
CA ARG A 269 -5.09 0.31 -13.29
C ARG A 269 -5.53 -1.15 -13.24
N VAL A 270 -5.96 -1.63 -12.07
CA VAL A 270 -6.48 -3.00 -11.93
C VAL A 270 -7.75 -3.20 -12.74
N ALA A 271 -8.64 -2.20 -12.77
CA ALA A 271 -9.81 -2.19 -13.64
C ALA A 271 -9.44 -2.34 -15.13
N ASP A 272 -8.41 -1.62 -15.59
CA ASP A 272 -7.95 -1.72 -16.97
C ASP A 272 -7.35 -3.10 -17.28
N LEU A 273 -6.61 -3.71 -16.34
CA LEU A 273 -6.11 -5.08 -16.48
C LEU A 273 -7.26 -6.09 -16.64
N ILE A 274 -8.31 -5.97 -15.82
CA ILE A 274 -9.49 -6.86 -15.91
C ILE A 274 -10.17 -6.74 -17.28
N LEU A 275 -10.34 -5.52 -17.81
CA LEU A 275 -11.00 -5.31 -19.10
C LEU A 275 -10.19 -5.86 -20.30
N ASN A 276 -8.86 -5.83 -20.21
CA ASN A 276 -8.02 -6.42 -21.27
C ASN A 276 -8.22 -7.93 -21.40
N GLU A 277 -8.52 -8.60 -20.28
CA GLU A 277 -8.78 -10.04 -20.24
C GLU A 277 -10.26 -10.41 -20.45
N LEU A 278 -11.17 -9.42 -20.42
CA LEU A 278 -12.61 -9.59 -20.64
C LEU A 278 -13.10 -8.66 -21.76
N PRO A 279 -12.69 -8.87 -23.03
CA PRO A 279 -12.94 -7.95 -24.13
C PRO A 279 -14.44 -7.79 -24.49
N ASP A 280 -15.27 -8.78 -24.15
CA ASP A 280 -16.72 -8.75 -24.40
C ASP A 280 -17.49 -7.98 -23.30
N ALA A 281 -16.81 -7.51 -22.25
CA ALA A 281 -17.42 -6.71 -21.21
C ALA A 281 -17.78 -5.32 -21.76
N ALA A 282 -19.05 -4.92 -21.57
CA ALA A 282 -19.54 -3.60 -21.96
C ALA A 282 -20.28 -2.92 -20.80
N PRO A 283 -20.23 -1.57 -20.71
CA PRO A 283 -21.02 -0.84 -19.72
C PRO A 283 -22.51 -0.91 -20.06
N THR A 284 -23.34 -1.25 -19.06
CA THR A 284 -24.79 -1.46 -19.22
C THR A 284 -25.63 -0.60 -18.29
N ASN A 285 -25.12 -0.25 -17.11
CA ASN A 285 -25.83 0.52 -16.09
C ASN A 285 -27.18 -0.10 -15.65
N ASP A 286 -27.31 -1.42 -15.70
CA ASP A 286 -28.60 -2.15 -15.63
C ASP A 286 -28.85 -2.92 -14.31
N ASP A 287 -27.83 -3.13 -13.48
CA ASP A 287 -27.97 -3.83 -12.19
C ASP A 287 -27.50 -3.00 -10.97
N PRO A 288 -28.20 -1.90 -10.63
CA PRO A 288 -27.83 -1.07 -9.48
C PRO A 288 -27.95 -1.81 -8.13
N ALA A 289 -28.76 -2.88 -8.06
CA ALA A 289 -28.92 -3.68 -6.85
C ALA A 289 -27.64 -4.45 -6.51
N TYR A 290 -27.04 -5.11 -7.51
CA TYR A 290 -25.75 -5.77 -7.33
C TYR A 290 -24.63 -4.78 -6.99
N ILE A 291 -24.64 -3.58 -7.61
CA ILE A 291 -23.62 -2.56 -7.32
C ILE A 291 -23.69 -2.09 -5.87
N ALA A 292 -24.89 -1.80 -5.36
CA ALA A 292 -25.07 -1.40 -3.96
C ALA A 292 -24.62 -2.50 -2.99
N TRP A 293 -24.97 -3.76 -3.30
CA TRP A 293 -24.54 -4.93 -2.54
C TRP A 293 -23.00 -5.07 -2.51
N PHE A 294 -22.36 -4.99 -3.68
CA PHE A 294 -20.92 -5.11 -3.81
C PHE A 294 -20.16 -3.96 -3.14
N ALA A 295 -20.69 -2.73 -3.21
CA ALA A 295 -20.10 -1.58 -2.53
C ALA A 295 -20.03 -1.81 -1.01
N GLU A 296 -21.07 -2.40 -0.41
CA GLU A 296 -21.12 -2.74 1.01
C GLU A 296 -20.17 -3.89 1.37
N LEU A 297 -20.05 -4.88 0.48
CA LEU A 297 -19.05 -5.94 0.62
C LEU A 297 -17.65 -5.35 0.70
N ILE A 298 -17.26 -4.51 -0.27
CA ILE A 298 -15.91 -3.94 -0.31
C ILE A 298 -15.65 -3.01 0.86
N ARG A 299 -16.65 -2.23 1.29
CA ARG A 299 -16.55 -1.41 2.50
C ARG A 299 -16.19 -2.27 3.72
N THR A 300 -16.79 -3.45 3.84
CA THR A 300 -16.51 -4.39 4.95
C THR A 300 -15.10 -4.97 4.81
N VAL A 301 -14.71 -5.43 3.62
CA VAL A 301 -13.36 -5.95 3.34
C VAL A 301 -12.28 -4.91 3.67
N GLU A 302 -12.49 -3.65 3.31
CA GLU A 302 -11.54 -2.56 3.58
C GLU A 302 -11.41 -2.25 5.08
N GLN A 303 -12.50 -2.37 5.83
CA GLN A 303 -12.53 -2.13 7.27
C GLN A 303 -11.92 -3.28 8.07
N THR A 304 -12.16 -4.52 7.67
CA THR A 304 -11.69 -5.71 8.39
C THR A 304 -10.35 -6.23 7.88
N LYS A 305 -9.93 -5.79 6.68
CA LYS A 305 -8.81 -6.34 5.91
C LYS A 305 -8.95 -7.84 5.65
N ALA A 306 -10.18 -8.35 5.68
CA ALA A 306 -10.46 -9.77 5.52
C ALA A 306 -11.25 -10.01 4.24
N LEU A 307 -10.95 -11.12 3.57
CA LEU A 307 -11.52 -11.44 2.26
C LEU A 307 -12.85 -12.18 2.39
N PRO A 308 -13.78 -12.02 1.42
CA PRO A 308 -14.99 -12.82 1.38
C PRO A 308 -14.66 -14.29 1.13
N VAL A 309 -15.27 -15.16 1.93
CA VAL A 309 -15.08 -16.61 1.90
C VAL A 309 -16.40 -17.26 1.49
N ALA A 310 -16.34 -18.08 0.45
CA ALA A 310 -17.35 -19.06 0.09
C ALA A 310 -16.79 -20.46 0.33
N TYR A 311 -17.56 -21.34 0.99
CA TYR A 311 -17.10 -22.66 1.42
C TYR A 311 -17.03 -23.69 0.29
N ALA A 312 -17.65 -23.44 -0.88
CA ALA A 312 -17.67 -24.41 -1.98
C ALA A 312 -17.99 -23.83 -3.38
N ASP A 313 -17.52 -22.63 -3.69
CA ASP A 313 -17.80 -21.91 -4.96
C ASP A 313 -19.27 -21.56 -5.21
N TYR A 314 -20.13 -21.77 -4.21
CA TYR A 314 -21.53 -21.33 -4.18
C TYR A 314 -21.81 -20.53 -2.91
N PHE A 315 -22.89 -19.75 -2.92
CA PHE A 315 -23.35 -19.01 -1.74
C PHE A 315 -23.97 -19.97 -0.75
N ASP A 316 -23.54 -19.91 0.51
CA ASP A 316 -24.29 -20.54 1.60
C ASP A 316 -25.68 -19.89 1.70
N ALA A 317 -26.63 -20.55 2.35
CA ALA A 317 -28.00 -20.05 2.51
C ALA A 317 -28.07 -18.61 3.06
N ASP A 318 -27.07 -18.23 3.86
CA ASP A 318 -26.96 -16.93 4.54
C ASP A 318 -25.98 -15.95 3.86
N GLY A 319 -25.37 -16.31 2.72
CA GLY A 319 -24.40 -15.47 2.00
C GLY A 319 -22.94 -15.87 2.23
N TRP A 320 -22.05 -14.88 2.30
CA TRP A 320 -20.62 -15.08 2.53
C TRP A 320 -20.19 -14.68 3.94
N GLU A 321 -19.06 -15.23 4.39
CA GLU A 321 -18.36 -14.75 5.57
C GLU A 321 -17.17 -13.90 5.17
N ILE A 322 -16.90 -12.81 5.89
CA ILE A 322 -15.78 -11.91 5.60
C ILE A 322 -14.66 -12.21 6.58
N GLY A 323 -13.65 -12.96 6.14
CA GLY A 323 -12.62 -13.53 7.00
C GLY A 323 -13.05 -14.86 7.60
N TRP A 324 -12.20 -15.88 7.46
CA TRP A 324 -12.49 -17.21 7.97
C TRP A 324 -12.68 -17.21 9.49
N GLY A 325 -13.86 -17.63 9.95
CA GLY A 325 -14.19 -17.72 11.38
C GLY A 325 -14.36 -16.37 12.06
N SER A 326 -14.56 -15.28 11.31
CA SER A 326 -14.80 -13.96 11.87
C SER A 326 -16.22 -13.79 12.42
N GLY A 327 -17.17 -14.60 11.94
CA GLY A 327 -18.60 -14.43 12.21
C GLY A 327 -19.23 -13.22 11.51
N VAL A 328 -18.47 -12.43 10.75
CA VAL A 328 -18.97 -11.29 9.98
C VAL A 328 -19.60 -11.82 8.70
N LYS A 329 -20.93 -11.77 8.61
CA LYS A 329 -21.68 -12.24 7.43
C LYS A 329 -21.99 -11.08 6.48
N HIS A 330 -21.97 -11.38 5.19
CA HIS A 330 -22.44 -10.52 4.12
C HIS A 330 -23.52 -11.27 3.33
N PRO A 331 -24.71 -10.68 3.12
CA PRO A 331 -25.84 -11.41 2.56
C PRO A 331 -25.55 -11.91 1.16
N ARG A 332 -26.34 -12.88 0.69
CA ARG A 332 -26.31 -13.34 -0.69
C ARG A 332 -26.58 -12.18 -1.68
N PRO A 333 -25.89 -12.10 -2.83
CA PRO A 333 -26.14 -11.06 -3.82
C PRO A 333 -27.52 -11.20 -4.45
N PRO A 334 -28.08 -10.09 -4.94
CA PRO A 334 -29.29 -10.14 -5.75
C PRO A 334 -29.04 -10.95 -7.03
N ARG A 335 -30.10 -11.62 -7.52
CA ARG A 335 -30.05 -12.31 -8.82
C ARG A 335 -29.85 -11.29 -9.94
N PRO A 336 -29.08 -11.64 -10.99
CA PRO A 336 -28.98 -10.80 -12.17
C PRO A 336 -30.37 -10.48 -12.76
N PRO A 337 -30.55 -9.30 -13.38
CA PRO A 337 -31.76 -8.99 -14.14
C PRO A 337 -32.04 -10.08 -15.18
N ALA A 338 -33.30 -10.42 -15.39
CA ALA A 338 -33.68 -11.31 -16.48
C ALA A 338 -33.42 -10.58 -17.81
N HIS A 339 -32.36 -10.95 -18.52
CA HIS A 339 -32.14 -10.48 -19.88
C HIS A 339 -33.16 -11.17 -20.79
N SER A 340 -34.00 -10.39 -21.47
CA SER A 340 -34.83 -10.90 -22.56
C SER A 340 -33.89 -11.22 -23.71
N PHE A 341 -33.64 -12.52 -23.95
CA PHE A 341 -32.97 -13.00 -25.15
C PHE A 341 -33.80 -12.67 -26.40
#